data_AF-A0A7X6HKZ3-F1
#
_entry.id   AF-A0A7X6HKZ3-F1
#
_cell.length_a   1.000
_cell.length_b   1.000
_cell.length_c   1.000
_cell.angle_alpha   90.00
_cell.angle_beta   90.00
_cell.angle_gamma   90.00
#
_symmetry.space_group_name_H-M   'P 1'
#
loop_
_entity.id
_entity.type
_entity.pdbx_description
1 polymer ?
#
loop_
_entity_poly.entity_id
_entity_poly.type
_entity_poly.pdbx_seq_one_letter_code
_entity_poly.pdbx_strand_id
1 'polypeptide(L)'
;MPSEQSHREQAKYNEEAALNIRDTYPDWAVTMCFYSALHCVAAYAKVQGEDLEQKYQGSSSPHDRLFDYVRDIAVTRQDRNLEKAYKNLKNESQIARYLTTIRTNARVHYSRYKKTDVDKSFDNLQIVKQLLNR
;
A
#
# COMPACT_ATOMS: atom_id res chain seq x y z
N MET A 1 12.69 7.03 13.12
CA MET A 1 11.49 6.38 12.55
C MET A 1 10.52 6.01 13.67
N PRO A 2 9.20 5.99 13.40
CA PRO A 2 8.19 5.47 14.32
C PRO A 2 8.44 4.02 14.76
N SER A 3 7.80 3.61 15.86
CA SER A 3 7.90 2.25 16.39
C SER A 3 7.13 1.24 15.53
N GLU A 4 7.47 -0.05 15.68
CA GLU A 4 6.71 -1.16 15.08
C GLU A 4 5.23 -1.10 15.47
N GLN A 5 4.92 -0.94 16.76
CA GLN A 5 3.57 -0.81 17.27
C GLN A 5 2.82 0.38 16.64
N SER A 6 3.46 1.55 16.54
CA SER A 6 2.86 2.73 15.90
C SER A 6 2.52 2.46 14.44
N HIS A 7 3.36 1.72 13.71
CA HIS A 7 3.05 1.32 12.34
C HIS A 7 1.86 0.34 12.27
N ARG A 8 1.77 -0.63 13.18
CA ARG A 8 0.60 -1.54 13.24
C ARG A 8 -0.70 -0.80 13.52
N GLU A 9 -0.68 0.11 14.47
CA GLU A 9 -1.85 0.94 14.82
C GLU A 9 -2.27 1.82 13.66
N GLN A 10 -1.31 2.49 13.00
CA GLN A 10 -1.61 3.33 11.84
C GLN A 10 -2.12 2.51 10.65
N ALA A 11 -1.58 1.30 10.42
CA ALA A 11 -2.09 0.40 9.40
C ALA A 11 -3.56 0.05 9.64
N LYS A 12 -3.87 -0.39 10.87
CA LYS A 12 -5.24 -0.73 11.28
C LYS A 12 -6.19 0.45 11.13
N TYR A 13 -5.79 1.62 11.62
CA TYR A 13 -6.61 2.84 11.53
C TYR A 13 -6.92 3.20 10.06
N ASN A 14 -5.92 3.12 9.18
CA ASN A 14 -6.12 3.41 7.75
C ASN A 14 -7.04 2.40 7.09
N GLU A 15 -6.93 1.10 7.41
CA GLU A 15 -7.83 0.06 6.90
C GLU A 15 -9.28 0.29 7.34
N GLU A 16 -9.51 0.59 8.63
CA GLU A 16 -10.84 0.90 9.18
C GLU A 16 -11.44 2.15 8.53
N ALA A 17 -10.63 3.21 8.37
CA ALA A 17 -11.06 4.41 7.69
C ALA A 17 -11.41 4.14 6.21
N ALA A 18 -10.60 3.34 5.51
CA ALA A 18 -10.85 2.95 4.12
C ALA A 18 -12.20 2.22 3.98
N LEU A 19 -12.49 1.28 4.88
CA LEU A 19 -13.75 0.54 4.89
C LEU A 19 -14.96 1.48 5.08
N ASN A 20 -14.86 2.42 6.04
CA ASN A 20 -15.94 3.35 6.36
C ASN A 20 -16.28 4.31 5.23
N ILE A 21 -15.30 4.67 4.41
CA ILE A 21 -15.47 5.64 3.31
C ILE A 21 -15.55 5.00 1.93
N ARG A 22 -15.54 3.66 1.85
CA ARG A 22 -15.45 2.88 0.60
C ARG A 22 -16.42 3.37 -0.48
N ASP A 23 -17.69 3.57 -0.13
CA ASP A 23 -18.73 3.91 -1.09
C ASP A 23 -18.93 5.42 -1.28
N THR A 24 -18.54 6.24 -0.29
CA THR A 24 -18.75 7.69 -0.31
C THR A 24 -17.55 8.45 -0.88
N TYR A 25 -16.34 8.00 -0.59
CA TYR A 25 -15.06 8.58 -1.00
C TYR A 25 -14.10 7.48 -1.52
N PRO A 26 -14.44 6.80 -2.63
CA PRO A 26 -13.73 5.62 -3.09
C PRO A 26 -12.26 5.89 -3.49
N ASP A 27 -11.94 7.09 -3.97
CA ASP A 27 -10.59 7.54 -4.25
C ASP A 27 -9.72 7.64 -2.97
N TRP A 28 -10.32 8.10 -1.88
CA TRP A 28 -9.68 8.11 -0.57
C TRP A 28 -9.57 6.71 0.02
N ALA A 29 -10.58 5.85 -0.16
CA ALA A 29 -10.52 4.46 0.29
C ALA A 29 -9.34 3.71 -0.34
N VAL A 30 -9.15 3.83 -1.66
CA VAL A 30 -7.99 3.28 -2.39
C VAL A 30 -6.66 3.83 -1.84
N THR A 31 -6.60 5.14 -1.61
CA THR A 31 -5.42 5.80 -1.04
C THR A 31 -5.09 5.25 0.36
N MET A 32 -6.10 5.07 1.21
CA MET A 32 -5.94 4.54 2.55
C MET A 32 -5.55 3.05 2.56
N CYS A 33 -6.03 2.24 1.60
CA CYS A 33 -5.54 0.87 1.43
C CYS A 33 -4.03 0.82 1.17
N PHE A 34 -3.50 1.71 0.34
CA PHE A 34 -2.05 1.82 0.15
C PHE A 34 -1.32 2.24 1.43
N TYR A 35 -1.79 3.27 2.13
CA TYR A 35 -1.14 3.70 3.37
C TYR A 35 -1.22 2.64 4.48
N SER A 36 -2.28 1.83 4.51
CA SER A 36 -2.35 0.64 5.38
C SER A 36 -1.24 -0.36 5.03
N ALA A 37 -1.13 -0.75 3.76
CA ALA A 37 -0.10 -1.69 3.31
C ALA A 37 1.33 -1.15 3.54
N LEU A 38 1.56 0.14 3.31
CA LEU A 38 2.82 0.82 3.57
C LEU A 38 3.24 0.65 5.03
N HIS A 39 2.31 0.85 5.96
CA HIS A 39 2.58 0.68 7.38
C HIS A 39 2.72 -0.79 7.79
N CYS A 40 2.02 -1.73 7.16
CA CYS A 40 2.27 -3.16 7.35
C CYS A 40 3.72 -3.53 6.99
N VAL A 41 4.22 -3.06 5.85
CA VAL A 41 5.61 -3.31 5.41
C VAL A 41 6.61 -2.66 6.34
N ALA A 42 6.37 -1.41 6.77
CA ALA A 42 7.25 -0.73 7.72
C ALA A 42 7.31 -1.43 9.08
N ALA A 43 6.17 -1.90 9.61
CA ALA A 43 6.15 -2.71 10.82
C ALA A 43 6.92 -4.02 10.64
N TYR A 44 6.71 -4.70 9.50
CA TYR A 44 7.43 -5.94 9.19
C TYR A 44 8.95 -5.74 9.14
N ALA A 45 9.43 -4.69 8.46
CA ALA A 45 10.85 -4.34 8.42
C ALA A 45 11.44 -4.15 9.82
N LYS A 46 10.69 -3.53 10.74
CA LYS A 46 11.12 -3.36 12.13
C LYS A 46 11.24 -4.68 12.88
N VAL A 47 10.30 -5.61 12.69
CA VAL A 47 10.38 -6.96 13.28
C VAL A 47 11.62 -7.70 12.76
N GLN A 48 11.96 -7.53 11.48
CA GLN A 48 13.15 -8.16 10.89
C GLN A 48 14.47 -7.44 11.25
N GLY A 49 14.42 -6.33 11.99
CA GLY A 49 15.61 -5.56 12.34
C GLY A 49 16.27 -4.84 11.15
N GLU A 50 15.52 -4.58 10.08
CA GLU A 50 16.06 -4.01 8.84
C GLU A 50 16.28 -2.50 8.96
N ASP A 51 17.47 -2.04 8.60
CA ASP A 51 17.77 -0.63 8.36
C ASP A 51 17.56 -0.28 6.88
N LEU A 52 16.31 0.06 6.56
CA LEU A 52 15.93 0.39 5.18
C LEU A 52 16.62 1.66 4.66
N GLU A 53 16.97 2.61 5.54
CA GLU A 53 17.64 3.85 5.15
C GLU A 53 19.05 3.55 4.66
N GLN A 54 19.76 2.68 5.37
CA GLN A 54 21.09 2.24 4.98
C GLN A 54 21.05 1.30 3.77
N LYS A 55 20.12 0.36 3.72
CA LYS A 55 20.05 -0.67 2.67
C LYS A 55 19.65 -0.11 1.30
N TYR A 56 18.81 0.92 1.28
CA TYR A 56 18.25 1.50 0.05
C TYR A 56 18.50 3.02 -0.03
N GLN A 57 19.76 3.42 0.09
CA GLN A 57 20.17 4.83 -0.02
C GLN A 57 19.90 5.45 -1.40
N GLY A 58 19.83 4.62 -2.45
CA GLY A 58 19.56 5.07 -3.83
C GLY A 58 18.08 5.29 -4.16
N SER A 59 17.15 4.92 -3.28
CA SER A 59 15.72 5.09 -3.54
C SER A 59 15.32 6.56 -3.44
N SER A 60 14.54 7.03 -4.42
CA SER A 60 14.18 8.46 -4.54
C SER A 60 13.24 8.97 -3.46
N SER A 61 12.55 8.07 -2.73
CA SER A 61 11.63 8.44 -1.66
C SER A 61 11.48 7.32 -0.63
N PRO A 62 10.95 7.61 0.58
CA PRO A 62 10.60 6.58 1.56
C PRO A 62 9.61 5.52 1.02
N HIS A 63 8.70 5.91 0.13
CA HIS A 63 7.75 4.98 -0.49
C HIS A 63 8.44 4.04 -1.48
N ASP A 64 9.42 4.55 -2.23
CA ASP A 64 10.21 3.74 -3.17
C ASP A 64 11.10 2.77 -2.41
N ARG A 65 11.72 3.21 -1.33
CA ARG A 65 12.50 2.36 -0.42
C ARG A 65 11.68 1.17 0.12
N LEU A 66 10.47 1.42 0.61
CA LEU A 66 9.59 0.34 1.06
C LEU A 66 9.19 -0.60 -0.08
N PHE A 67 9.02 -0.07 -1.29
CA PHE A 67 8.75 -0.90 -2.45
C PHE A 67 9.94 -1.76 -2.87
N ASP A 68 11.16 -1.22 -2.83
CA ASP A 68 12.39 -1.98 -3.06
C ASP A 68 12.53 -3.11 -2.03
N TYR A 69 12.24 -2.83 -0.76
CA TYR A 69 12.21 -3.85 0.29
C TYR A 69 11.15 -4.93 0.04
N VAL A 70 9.95 -4.56 -0.37
CA VAL A 70 8.90 -5.52 -0.77
C VAL A 70 9.36 -6.42 -1.91
N ARG A 71 10.03 -5.86 -2.91
CA ARG A 71 10.58 -6.62 -4.04
C ARG A 71 11.63 -7.62 -3.57
N ASP A 72 12.52 -7.22 -2.65
CA ASP A 72 13.52 -8.12 -2.09
C ASP A 72 12.87 -9.28 -1.33
N ILE A 73 11.85 -9.01 -0.49
CA ILE A 73 11.07 -10.06 0.18
C ILE A 73 10.45 -11.00 -0.86
N ALA A 74 9.81 -10.46 -1.89
CA ALA A 74 9.17 -11.24 -2.95
C ALA A 74 10.17 -12.12 -3.71
N VAL A 75 11.37 -11.63 -3.99
CA VAL A 75 12.44 -12.41 -4.64
C VAL A 75 12.93 -13.51 -3.71
N THR A 76 13.27 -13.19 -2.46
CA THR A 76 13.78 -14.15 -1.48
C THR A 76 12.78 -15.26 -1.17
N ARG A 77 11.49 -14.92 -1.05
CA ARG A 77 10.41 -15.87 -0.76
C ARG A 77 9.82 -16.54 -2.01
N GLN A 78 10.29 -16.17 -3.20
CA GLN A 78 9.68 -16.54 -4.49
C GLN A 78 8.19 -16.19 -4.59
N ASP A 79 7.76 -15.13 -3.90
CA ASP A 79 6.36 -14.70 -3.82
C ASP A 79 6.11 -13.44 -4.65
N ARG A 80 5.87 -13.66 -5.94
CA ARG A 80 5.54 -12.57 -6.88
C ARG A 80 4.21 -11.88 -6.57
N ASN A 81 3.33 -12.52 -5.80
CA ASN A 81 2.03 -11.93 -5.47
C ASN A 81 2.17 -10.78 -4.48
N LEU A 82 3.14 -10.85 -3.56
CA LEU A 82 3.43 -9.75 -2.63
C LEU A 82 3.83 -8.47 -3.38
N GLU A 83 4.82 -8.57 -4.27
CA GLU A 83 5.27 -7.42 -5.06
C GLU A 83 4.14 -6.87 -5.93
N LYS A 84 3.41 -7.76 -6.63
CA LYS A 84 2.30 -7.36 -7.50
C LYS A 84 1.21 -6.64 -6.73
N ALA A 85 0.78 -7.17 -5.58
CA ALA A 85 -0.27 -6.58 -4.77
C ALA A 85 0.14 -5.19 -4.24
N TYR A 86 1.35 -5.07 -3.69
CA TYR A 86 1.85 -3.80 -3.20
C TYR A 86 2.01 -2.76 -4.33
N LYS A 87 2.54 -3.18 -5.49
CA LYS A 87 2.69 -2.31 -6.67
C LYS A 87 1.34 -1.78 -7.15
N ASN A 88 0.32 -2.64 -7.20
CA ASN A 88 -1.03 -2.23 -7.58
C ASN A 88 -1.56 -1.16 -6.61
N LEU A 89 -1.45 -1.37 -5.30
CA LEU A 89 -1.86 -0.39 -4.30
C LEU A 89 -1.13 0.95 -4.47
N LYS A 90 0.19 0.91 -4.68
CA LYS A 90 0.99 2.12 -4.91
C LYS A 90 0.50 2.88 -6.14
N ASN A 91 0.31 2.19 -7.26
CA ASN A 91 -0.13 2.78 -8.51
C ASN A 91 -1.52 3.40 -8.38
N GLU A 92 -2.48 2.68 -7.80
CA GLU A 92 -3.85 3.19 -7.60
C GLU A 92 -3.86 4.42 -6.67
N SER A 93 -3.06 4.42 -5.60
CA SER A 93 -2.87 5.60 -4.75
C SER A 93 -2.26 6.80 -5.50
N GLN A 94 -1.35 6.56 -6.44
CA GLN A 94 -0.78 7.63 -7.27
C GLN A 94 -1.81 8.17 -8.26
N ILE A 95 -2.60 7.31 -8.91
CA ILE A 95 -3.70 7.72 -9.79
C ILE A 95 -4.71 8.58 -9.02
N ALA A 96 -5.13 8.13 -7.83
CA ALA A 96 -6.10 8.84 -7.00
C ALA A 96 -5.62 10.24 -6.59
N ARG A 97 -4.34 10.39 -6.21
CA ARG A 97 -3.82 11.65 -5.66
C ARG A 97 -3.28 12.61 -6.72
N TYR A 98 -2.64 12.08 -7.75
CA TYR A 98 -1.92 12.88 -8.74
C TYR A 98 -2.62 12.91 -10.09
N LEU A 99 -3.77 12.24 -10.21
CA LEU A 99 -4.56 12.17 -11.44
C LEU A 99 -3.73 11.65 -12.64
N THR A 100 -2.70 10.86 -12.35
CA THR A 100 -1.87 10.25 -13.39
C THR A 100 -2.74 9.37 -14.26
N THR A 101 -2.53 9.42 -15.58
CA THR A 101 -3.16 8.53 -16.58
C THR A 101 -4.69 8.59 -16.67
N ILE A 102 -5.38 9.49 -15.95
CA ILE A 102 -6.83 9.69 -16.02
C ILE A 102 -7.18 11.07 -16.60
N ARG A 103 -8.32 11.14 -17.30
CA ARG A 103 -8.83 12.38 -17.94
C ARG A 103 -9.96 13.06 -17.13
N THR A 104 -10.15 12.63 -15.90
CA THR A 104 -11.23 13.05 -15.01
C THR A 104 -10.69 13.20 -13.59
N ASN A 105 -11.51 13.64 -12.64
CA ASN A 105 -11.13 13.62 -11.23
C ASN A 105 -11.21 12.21 -10.65
N ALA A 106 -10.44 11.94 -9.61
CA ALA A 106 -10.34 10.63 -8.98
C ALA A 106 -11.70 10.11 -8.48
N ARG A 107 -12.51 10.96 -7.85
CA ARG A 107 -13.84 10.58 -7.38
C ARG A 107 -14.71 10.01 -8.51
N VAL A 108 -14.78 10.69 -9.65
CA VAL A 108 -15.55 10.20 -10.83
C VAL A 108 -14.92 8.93 -11.38
N HIS A 109 -13.58 8.87 -11.45
CA HIS A 109 -12.87 7.68 -11.90
C HIS A 109 -13.26 6.42 -11.11
N TYR A 110 -13.14 6.48 -9.79
CA TYR A 110 -13.39 5.32 -8.91
C TYR A 110 -14.87 5.06 -8.62
N SER A 111 -15.75 6.06 -8.74
CA SER A 111 -17.19 5.84 -8.55
C SER A 111 -17.92 5.33 -9.80
N ARG A 112 -17.48 5.72 -11.01
CA ARG A 112 -18.22 5.40 -12.26
C ARG A 112 -17.50 4.45 -13.19
N TYR A 113 -16.20 4.62 -13.37
CA TYR A 113 -15.46 3.89 -14.40
C TYR A 113 -14.70 2.69 -13.84
N LYS A 114 -14.22 2.79 -12.60
CA LYS A 114 -13.31 1.82 -11.99
C LYS A 114 -13.75 1.37 -10.59
N LYS A 115 -15.06 1.19 -10.39
CA LYS A 115 -15.61 0.71 -9.12
C LYS A 115 -14.95 -0.60 -8.66
N THR A 116 -14.66 -1.52 -9.58
CA THR A 116 -13.98 -2.78 -9.28
C THR A 116 -12.53 -2.62 -8.85
N ASP A 117 -11.87 -1.51 -9.18
CA ASP A 117 -10.48 -1.26 -8.76
C ASP A 117 -10.41 -0.80 -7.29
N VAL A 118 -11.52 -0.30 -6.73
CA VAL A 118 -11.69 -0.09 -5.28
C VAL A 118 -11.66 -1.44 -4.56
N ASP A 119 -12.46 -2.40 -5.00
CA ASP A 119 -12.54 -3.74 -4.39
C ASP A 119 -11.20 -4.47 -4.48
N LYS A 120 -10.55 -4.42 -5.65
CA LYS A 120 -9.20 -4.95 -5.83
C LYS A 120 -8.17 -4.32 -4.91
N SER A 121 -8.34 -3.05 -4.51
CA SER A 121 -7.43 -2.41 -3.55
C SER A 121 -7.57 -3.05 -2.16
N PHE A 122 -8.79 -3.38 -1.72
CA PHE A 122 -8.99 -4.15 -0.50
C PHE A 122 -8.43 -5.57 -0.61
N ASP A 123 -8.63 -6.25 -1.75
CA ASP A 123 -8.08 -7.59 -1.98
C ASP A 123 -6.54 -7.58 -1.93
N ASN A 124 -5.90 -6.62 -2.63
CA ASN A 124 -4.45 -6.47 -2.61
C ASN A 124 -3.92 -6.16 -1.21
N LEU A 125 -4.65 -5.36 -0.41
CA LEU A 125 -4.28 -5.12 0.99
C LEU A 125 -4.31 -6.41 1.82
N GLN A 126 -5.35 -7.25 1.66
CA GLN A 126 -5.39 -8.53 2.36
C GLN A 126 -4.28 -9.47 1.92
N ILE A 127 -3.96 -9.51 0.61
CA ILE A 127 -2.82 -10.27 0.10
C ILE A 127 -1.52 -9.82 0.79
N VAL A 128 -1.23 -8.51 0.82
CA VAL A 128 -0.03 -7.98 1.50
C VAL A 128 0.01 -8.40 2.97
N LYS A 129 -1.09 -8.21 3.71
CA LYS A 129 -1.17 -8.58 5.13
C LYS A 129 -0.93 -10.08 5.36
N GLN A 130 -1.55 -10.93 4.55
CA GLN A 130 -1.40 -12.38 4.67
C GLN A 130 0.02 -12.83 4.36
N LEU A 131 0.63 -12.30 3.29
CA LEU A 131 1.95 -12.72 2.83
C LEU A 131 3.09 -12.23 3.74
N LEU A 132 2.93 -11.09 4.42
CA LEU A 132 3.90 -10.59 5.40
C LEU A 132 3.83 -11.35 6.73
N ASN A 133 2.66 -11.87 7.11
CA ASN A 133 2.48 -12.63 8.37
C ASN A 133 2.76 -14.13 8.24
N ARG A 134 3.35 -14.57 7.11
CA ARG A 134 3.93 -15.91 6.94
C ARG A 134 5.36 -15.94 7.47
#